data_AF-A0A257X273-F1
#
_entry.id   AF-A0A257X273-F1
#
_cell.length_a   1.000
_cell.length_b   1.000
_cell.length_c   1.000
_cell.angle_alpha   90.00
_cell.angle_beta   90.00
_cell.angle_gamma   90.00
#
_symmetry.space_group_name_H-M   'P 1'
#
loop_
_entity.id
_entity.type
_entity.pdbx_description
1 polymer ?
#
loop_
_entity_poly.entity_id
_entity_poly.type
_entity_poly.pdbx_seq_one_letter_code
_entity_poly.pdbx_strand_id
1 'polypeptide(L)'
;MDEFDKDFVSIRADAAQYLVDQGVVTVGVDYLSIGGFNKDGVETHQIMLGAGIWVIEGLNLANIKPGYYELICLPLKIEGADGAPCRVVLR
;
A
#
# COMPACT_ATOMS: atom_id res chain seq x y z
N MET A 1 7.18 -12.25 -17.99
CA MET A 1 6.61 -12.03 -16.65
C MET A 1 7.66 -12.53 -15.71
N ASP A 2 8.20 -11.63 -14.89
CA ASP A 2 9.09 -12.05 -13.82
C ASP A 2 8.32 -12.98 -12.88
N GLU A 3 8.99 -13.97 -12.31
CA GLU A 3 8.36 -14.86 -11.33
C GLU A 3 7.88 -14.06 -10.12
N PHE A 4 6.86 -14.58 -9.44
CA PHE A 4 6.42 -14.03 -8.17
C PHE A 4 7.55 -14.15 -7.15
N ASP A 5 8.05 -13.01 -6.69
CA ASP A 5 9.05 -12.93 -5.63
C ASP A 5 8.34 -13.01 -4.28
N LYS A 6 8.81 -13.89 -3.39
CA LYS A 6 8.29 -14.03 -2.03
C LYS A 6 9.10 -13.24 -1.00
N ASP A 7 10.27 -12.74 -1.40
CA ASP A 7 11.19 -11.98 -0.57
C ASP A 7 11.15 -10.48 -0.93
N PHE A 8 10.05 -10.03 -1.52
CA PHE A 8 9.82 -8.62 -1.85
C PHE A 8 9.88 -7.73 -0.60
N VAL A 9 10.26 -6.46 -0.82
CA VAL A 9 10.33 -5.47 0.24
C VAL A 9 8.91 -5.13 0.71
N SER A 10 8.67 -5.29 2.00
CA SER A 10 7.40 -5.00 2.64
C SER A 10 7.57 -4.10 3.87
N ILE A 11 6.46 -3.61 4.39
CA ILE A 11 6.41 -2.82 5.61
C ILE A 11 6.29 -3.78 6.80
N ARG A 12 7.23 -3.67 7.73
CA ARG A 12 7.20 -4.41 9.01
C ARG A 12 6.13 -3.84 9.93
N ALA A 13 5.63 -4.66 10.85
CA ALA A 13 4.60 -4.25 11.80
C ALA A 13 4.99 -3.01 12.65
N ASP A 14 6.25 -2.92 13.08
CA ASP A 14 6.77 -1.76 13.83
C ASP A 14 6.84 -0.48 12.99
N ALA A 15 7.20 -0.60 11.71
CA ALA A 15 7.16 0.51 10.76
C ALA A 15 5.72 0.94 10.45
N ALA A 16 4.77 0.00 10.39
CA ALA A 16 3.35 0.31 10.25
C ALA A 16 2.83 1.12 11.45
N GLN A 17 3.16 0.70 12.67
CA GLN A 17 2.80 1.44 13.89
C GLN A 17 3.41 2.84 13.89
N TYR A 18 4.68 2.97 13.49
CA TYR A 18 5.32 4.28 13.37
C TYR A 18 4.56 5.21 12.43
N LEU A 19 4.11 4.73 11.26
CA LEU A 19 3.33 5.53 10.31
C LEU A 19 1.98 5.99 10.87
N VAL A 20 1.33 5.12 11.66
CA VAL A 20 0.12 5.48 12.43
C VAL A 20 0.41 6.61 13.40
N ASP A 21 1.49 6.50 14.18
CA ASP A 21 1.88 7.50 15.18
C ASP A 21 2.25 8.85 14.53
N GLN A 22 2.69 8.85 13.27
CA GLN A 22 2.96 10.06 12.48
C GLN A 22 1.71 10.67 11.83
N GLY A 23 0.53 10.03 11.95
CA GLY A 23 -0.71 10.54 11.36
C GLY A 23 -0.77 10.42 9.83
N VAL A 24 -0.05 9.45 9.25
CA VAL A 24 -0.18 9.12 7.82
C VAL A 24 -1.59 8.58 7.57
N VAL A 25 -2.20 8.96 6.45
CA VAL A 25 -3.59 8.56 6.10
C VAL A 25 -3.67 7.62 4.91
N THR A 26 -2.60 7.49 4.13
CA THR A 26 -2.53 6.59 2.97
C THR A 26 -1.09 6.15 2.73
N VAL A 27 -0.90 4.87 2.41
CA VAL A 27 0.39 4.26 2.06
C VAL A 27 0.24 3.49 0.76
N GLY A 28 1.19 3.65 -0.14
CA GLY A 28 1.24 2.94 -1.41
C GLY A 28 2.56 2.20 -1.60
N VAL A 29 2.50 0.99 -2.18
CA VAL A 29 3.68 0.19 -2.57
C VAL A 29 3.59 -0.20 -4.04
N ASP A 30 4.75 -0.40 -4.66
CA ASP A 30 4.90 -0.81 -6.06
C ASP A 30 5.02 -2.33 -6.24
N TYR A 31 4.62 -3.09 -5.22
CA TYR A 31 4.53 -4.54 -5.26
C TYR A 31 3.13 -5.05 -4.88
N LEU A 32 2.96 -6.37 -4.93
CA LEU A 32 1.67 -7.05 -4.73
C LEU A 32 1.15 -7.03 -3.29
N SER A 33 1.95 -6.60 -2.30
CA SER A 33 1.44 -6.41 -0.95
C SER A 33 2.23 -5.40 -0.11
N ILE A 34 1.57 -4.71 0.82
CA ILE A 34 2.22 -3.90 1.86
C ILE A 34 2.87 -4.75 2.96
N GLY A 35 2.35 -5.95 3.20
CA GLY A 35 2.82 -6.88 4.22
C GLY A 35 3.65 -8.00 3.60
N GLY A 36 4.64 -8.52 4.33
CA GLY A 36 5.55 -9.51 3.79
C GLY A 36 4.87 -10.87 3.59
N PHE A 37 5.29 -11.60 2.55
CA PHE A 37 4.75 -12.93 2.26
C PHE A 37 5.01 -13.93 3.40
N ASN A 38 6.23 -13.91 3.95
CA ASN A 38 6.67 -14.84 4.98
C ASN A 38 6.44 -14.31 6.41
N LYS A 39 6.28 -12.99 6.58
CA LYS A 39 6.22 -12.33 7.88
C LYS A 39 5.46 -11.01 7.82
N ASP A 40 4.76 -10.69 8.90
CA ASP A 40 4.05 -9.40 9.11
C ASP A 40 2.92 -9.12 8.10
N GLY A 41 2.60 -10.05 7.18
CA GLY A 41 1.56 -9.90 6.16
C GLY A 41 0.23 -9.36 6.70
N VAL A 42 -0.48 -10.18 7.49
CA VAL A 42 -1.79 -9.82 8.06
C VAL A 42 -1.67 -8.71 9.11
N GLU A 43 -0.62 -8.74 9.94
CA GLU A 43 -0.42 -7.79 11.03
C GLU A 43 -0.25 -6.36 10.52
N THR A 44 0.57 -6.15 9.48
CA THR A 44 0.76 -4.86 8.84
C THR A 44 -0.56 -4.30 8.28
N HIS A 45 -1.38 -5.14 7.64
CA HIS A 45 -2.71 -4.71 7.17
C HIS A 45 -3.63 -4.32 8.32
N GLN A 46 -3.66 -5.12 9.39
CA GLN A 46 -4.53 -4.85 10.54
C GLN A 46 -4.16 -3.56 11.26
N ILE A 47 -2.85 -3.29 11.45
CA ILE A 47 -2.37 -2.05 12.07
C ILE A 47 -2.79 -0.84 11.21
N MET A 48 -2.48 -0.87 9.91
CA MET A 48 -2.76 0.26 9.02
C MET A 48 -4.25 0.50 8.82
N LEU A 49 -5.00 -0.53 8.38
CA LEU A 49 -6.42 -0.41 8.10
C LEU A 49 -7.23 -0.16 9.38
N GLY A 50 -6.83 -0.77 10.51
CA GLY A 50 -7.44 -0.55 11.82
C GLY A 50 -7.27 0.88 12.32
N ALA A 51 -6.20 1.57 11.93
CA ALA A 51 -5.96 2.98 12.22
C ALA A 51 -6.57 3.94 11.17
N GLY A 52 -7.24 3.43 10.13
CA GLY A 52 -7.81 4.24 9.06
C GLY A 52 -6.82 4.70 7.99
N ILE A 53 -5.63 4.09 7.92
CA ILE A 53 -4.69 4.29 6.82
C ILE A 53 -5.12 3.46 5.62
N TRP A 54 -5.42 4.12 4.50
CA TRP A 54 -5.75 3.43 3.25
C TRP A 54 -4.50 2.87 2.57
N VAL A 55 -4.61 1.68 1.99
CA VAL A 55 -3.50 0.94 1.39
C VAL A 55 -3.67 0.88 -0.13
N ILE A 56 -2.58 1.06 -0.86
CA ILE A 56 -2.56 0.98 -2.33
C ILE A 56 -1.42 0.04 -2.74
N GLU A 57 -1.74 -1.02 -3.48
CA GLU A 57 -0.79 -2.05 -3.88
C GLU A 57 -0.69 -2.11 -5.42
N GLY A 58 0.45 -2.56 -5.93
CA GLY A 58 0.69 -2.70 -7.36
C GLY A 58 0.87 -1.39 -8.11
N LEU A 59 1.36 -0.34 -7.45
CA LEU A 59 1.72 0.91 -8.13
C LEU A 59 2.86 0.68 -9.13
N ASN A 60 2.91 1.48 -10.19
CA ASN A 60 4.08 1.54 -11.07
C ASN A 60 4.83 2.84 -10.81
N LEU A 61 5.94 2.74 -10.07
CA LEU A 61 6.78 3.88 -9.70
C LEU A 61 8.13 3.91 -10.45
N ALA A 62 8.36 3.00 -11.40
CA ALA A 62 9.67 2.78 -12.04
C ALA A 62 10.28 4.03 -12.70
N ASN A 63 9.45 4.98 -13.12
CA ASN A 63 9.86 6.22 -13.78
C ASN A 63 9.52 7.48 -12.97
N ILE A 64 9.22 7.34 -11.68
CA ILE A 64 8.84 8.43 -10.79
C ILE A 64 10.04 8.85 -9.94
N LYS A 65 10.28 10.16 -9.84
CA LYS A 65 11.32 10.68 -8.95
C LYS A 65 10.74 10.88 -7.54
N PRO A 66 11.52 10.70 -6.47
CA PRO A 66 11.09 11.08 -5.13
C PRO A 66 10.73 12.56 -5.06
N GLY A 67 9.62 12.89 -4.38
CA GLY A 67 9.13 14.25 -4.25
C GLY A 67 7.70 14.30 -3.75
N TYR A 68 7.16 15.52 -3.69
CA TYR A 68 5.76 15.76 -3.36
C TYR A 68 4.92 15.80 -4.63
N TYR A 69 3.80 15.09 -4.60
CA TYR A 69 2.83 15.00 -5.69
C TYR A 69 1.41 15.09 -5.13
N GLU A 70 0.48 15.53 -5.97
CA GLU A 70 -0.94 15.30 -5.74
C GLU A 70 -1.30 13.88 -6.21
N LEU A 71 -1.75 13.02 -5.28
CA LEU A 71 -2.18 11.65 -5.57
C LEU A 71 -3.68 11.63 -5.90
N ILE A 72 -4.02 11.06 -7.05
CA ILE A 72 -5.40 10.76 -7.41
C ILE A 72 -5.55 9.24 -7.49
N CYS A 73 -6.25 8.66 -6.51
CA CYS A 73 -6.51 7.24 -6.39
C CYS A 73 -7.99 7.01 -6.02
N LEU A 74 -8.87 7.01 -7.02
CA LEU A 74 -10.31 6.81 -6.86
C LEU A 74 -10.69 5.35 -7.18
N PRO A 75 -10.95 4.49 -6.17
CA PRO A 75 -11.36 3.10 -6.41
C PRO A 75 -12.74 3.03 -7.08
N LEU A 76 -12.98 1.94 -7.81
CA LEU A 76 -14.33 1.63 -8.30
C LEU A 76 -15.29 1.46 -7.12
N LYS A 77 -16.51 1.98 -7.27
CA LYS A 77 -17.57 1.84 -6.26
C LYS A 77 -18.26 0.49 -6.40
N ILE A 78 -17.70 -0.53 -5.77
CA ILE A 78 -18.20 -1.91 -5.80
C ILE A 78 -18.77 -2.24 -4.41
N GLU A 79 -20.08 -2.53 -4.35
CA GLU A 79 -20.73 -2.90 -3.10
C GLU A 79 -20.25 -4.27 -2.60
N GLY A 80 -19.95 -4.36 -1.30
CA GLY A 80 -19.50 -5.60 -0.65
C GLY A 80 -18.06 -6.02 -0.95
N ALA A 81 -17.28 -5.21 -1.68
CA ALA A 81 -15.89 -5.49 -1.97
C ALA A 81 -14.96 -5.17 -0.79
N ASP A 82 -13.89 -5.94 -0.66
CA ASP A 82 -12.77 -5.78 0.29
C ASP A 82 -11.67 -4.83 -0.24
N GLY A 83 -11.66 -4.61 -1.55
CA GLY A 83 -10.84 -3.64 -2.25
C GLY A 83 -11.36 -3.42 -3.67
N ALA A 84 -10.80 -2.47 -4.40
CA ALA A 84 -11.17 -2.23 -5.78
C ALA A 84 -10.00 -1.72 -6.61
N PRO A 85 -9.93 -2.09 -7.90
CA PRO A 85 -8.90 -1.55 -8.78
C PRO A 85 -9.09 -0.05 -8.97
N CYS A 86 -7.98 0.65 -9.21
CA CYS A 86 -7.96 2.07 -9.48
C CYS A 86 -6.96 2.40 -10.60
N ARG A 87 -7.27 3.44 -11.38
CA ARG A 87 -6.25 4.12 -12.19
C ARG A 87 -5.61 5.21 -11.35
N VAL A 88 -4.46 4.90 -10.76
CA VAL A 88 -3.71 5.84 -9.94
C VAL A 88 -2.88 6.76 -10.82
N VAL A 89 -2.94 8.07 -10.56
CA VAL A 89 -2.12 9.09 -11.24
C VAL A 89 -1.54 10.09 -10.24
N LEU A 90 -0.40 10.67 -10.61
CA LEU A 90 0.29 11.73 -9.87
C LEU A 90 0.27 13.03 -10.69
N ARG A 91 0.12 14.16 -10.02
CA ARG A 91 0.20 15.52 -10.59
C ARG A 91 1.21 16.39 -9.85
#